data_AF-A0A376JIL2-F1
#
_entry.id   AF-A0A376JIL2-F1
#
_cell.length_a   1.000
_cell.length_b   1.000
_cell.length_c   1.000
_cell.angle_alpha   90.00
_cell.angle_beta   90.00
_cell.angle_gamma   90.00
#
_symmetry.space_group_name_H-M   'P 1'
#
loop_
_entity.id
_entity.type
_entity.pdbx_description
1 polymer ?
#
loop_
_entity_poly.entity_id
_entity_poly.type
_entity_poly.pdbx_seq_one_letter_code
_entity_poly.pdbx_strand_id
1 'polypeptide(L)'
;MVFFQKITDYREIDEVIYKPKLCYINACNFTARGFSYKENFPFFHSSSSARWNFIDSLLENNESVTISHKINPCNDDNAHINMLVWNGDLDMNTHYTFTGGIFAYFYFKGGKEDYRRHTYNIYTISLPFYNLYNLNIYDLERITKLNDGYYLFEHYIPLNHQK
;
A
#
# COMPACT_ATOMS: atom_id res chain seq x y z
N MET A 1 -22.68 -4.54 -7.32
CA MET A 1 -22.98 -5.20 -6.03
C MET A 1 -22.46 -6.65 -6.08
N VAL A 2 -21.13 -6.83 -6.14
CA VAL A 2 -20.48 -8.16 -6.26
C VAL A 2 -19.39 -8.38 -5.19
N PHE A 3 -18.99 -7.30 -4.50
CA PHE A 3 -17.92 -7.33 -3.49
C PHE A 3 -18.26 -8.19 -2.26
N PHE A 4 -19.54 -8.30 -1.89
CA PHE A 4 -19.98 -9.02 -0.68
C PHE A 4 -20.01 -10.55 -0.82
N GLN A 5 -20.17 -11.10 -2.02
CA GLN A 5 -20.30 -12.55 -2.21
C GLN A 5 -18.99 -13.33 -2.06
N LYS A 6 -17.83 -12.67 -2.13
CA LYS A 6 -16.51 -13.30 -1.93
C LYS A 6 -16.03 -13.26 -0.47
N ILE A 7 -16.83 -12.70 0.45
CA ILE A 7 -16.52 -12.57 1.89
C ILE A 7 -16.96 -13.84 2.67
N THR A 8 -17.80 -14.70 2.08
CA THR A 8 -18.42 -15.83 2.79
C THR A 8 -17.66 -17.16 2.67
N ASP A 9 -16.56 -17.21 1.91
CA ASP A 9 -15.72 -18.40 1.89
C ASP A 9 -14.89 -18.48 3.17
N TYR A 10 -14.92 -19.64 3.84
CA TYR A 10 -14.06 -19.93 4.98
C TYR A 10 -12.59 -19.69 4.58
N ARG A 11 -11.95 -18.76 5.27
CA ARG A 11 -10.51 -18.51 5.16
C ARG A 11 -9.96 -18.64 6.57
N GLU A 12 -8.95 -19.47 6.74
CA GLU A 12 -8.15 -19.50 7.94
C GLU A 12 -7.55 -18.09 8.09
N ILE A 13 -8.06 -17.33 9.05
CA ILE A 13 -7.53 -16.02 9.40
C ILE A 13 -6.26 -16.32 10.18
N ASP A 14 -5.10 -15.88 9.66
CA ASP A 14 -3.93 -15.66 10.50
C ASP A 14 -4.42 -14.87 11.71
N GLU A 15 -4.39 -15.47 12.91
CA GLU A 15 -5.11 -15.03 14.12
C GLU A 15 -4.75 -13.60 14.59
N VAL A 16 -3.86 -12.91 13.89
CA VAL A 16 -3.33 -11.60 14.23
C VAL A 16 -4.14 -10.50 13.57
N ILE A 17 -4.85 -9.73 14.39
CA ILE A 17 -5.44 -8.45 14.02
C ILE A 17 -4.41 -7.35 14.31
N TYR A 18 -3.77 -6.83 13.27
CA TYR A 18 -2.72 -5.82 13.42
C TYR A 18 -3.29 -4.52 13.96
N LYS A 19 -2.75 -4.02 15.08
CA LYS A 19 -3.19 -2.76 15.66
C LYS A 19 -2.50 -1.57 14.97
N PRO A 20 -3.23 -0.63 14.35
CA PRO A 20 -2.62 0.57 13.82
C PRO A 20 -2.17 1.51 14.94
N LYS A 21 -1.12 2.27 14.67
CA LYS A 21 -0.88 3.55 15.33
C LYS A 21 -1.59 4.64 14.54
N LEU A 22 -2.03 5.70 15.20
CA LEU A 22 -2.49 6.90 14.49
C LEU A 22 -1.34 7.89 14.40
N CYS A 23 -1.12 8.45 13.23
CA CYS A 23 -0.14 9.51 13.03
C CYS A 23 -0.71 10.66 12.19
N TYR A 24 -0.08 11.82 12.29
CA TYR A 24 -0.37 12.97 11.45
C TYR A 24 0.79 13.18 10.48
N ILE A 25 0.48 13.30 9.19
CA ILE A 25 1.47 13.59 8.14
C ILE A 25 1.15 14.97 7.56
N ASN A 26 2.15 15.84 7.51
CA ASN A 26 2.02 17.17 6.92
C ASN A 26 1.81 17.07 5.40
N ALA A 27 1.05 18.01 4.85
CA ALA A 27 0.97 18.19 3.42
C ALA A 27 2.35 18.59 2.86
N CYS A 28 2.67 18.12 1.65
CA CYS A 28 3.90 18.51 0.97
C CYS A 28 3.76 18.42 -0.55
N ASN A 29 4.64 19.11 -1.26
CA ASN A 29 4.82 18.95 -2.69
C ASN A 29 5.96 17.96 -2.94
N PHE A 30 5.79 17.08 -3.91
CA PHE A 30 6.80 16.09 -4.29
C PHE A 30 6.80 15.87 -5.79
N THR A 31 7.94 15.44 -6.31
CA THR A 31 8.04 14.91 -7.67
C THR A 31 7.88 13.40 -7.62
N ALA A 32 7.20 12.84 -8.62
CA ALA A 32 7.05 11.40 -8.70
C ALA A 32 6.96 10.90 -10.14
N ARG A 33 7.37 9.64 -10.29
CA ARG A 33 7.14 8.86 -11.51
C ARG A 33 5.88 8.04 -11.35
N GLY A 34 4.92 8.27 -12.25
CA GLY A 34 3.70 7.49 -12.32
C GLY A 34 3.90 6.14 -13.02
N PHE A 35 3.32 5.10 -12.46
CA PHE A 35 3.21 3.76 -13.06
C PHE A 35 1.81 3.23 -12.76
N SER A 36 1.17 2.56 -13.73
CA SER A 36 -0.14 1.95 -13.51
C SER A 36 -0.17 0.52 -14.00
N TYR A 37 -0.85 -0.34 -13.26
CA TYR A 37 -0.92 -1.77 -13.57
C TYR A 37 -2.24 -2.38 -13.08
N LYS A 38 -2.61 -3.52 -13.65
CA LYS A 38 -3.79 -4.30 -13.23
C LYS A 38 -3.37 -5.41 -12.29
N GLU A 39 -4.20 -5.68 -11.28
CA GLU A 39 -3.96 -6.74 -10.31
C GLU A 39 -5.27 -7.42 -9.91
N ASN A 40 -5.24 -8.76 -9.77
CA ASN A 40 -6.40 -9.55 -9.36
C ASN A 40 -6.72 -9.30 -7.87
N PHE A 41 -8.01 -9.24 -7.53
CA PHE A 41 -8.47 -9.13 -6.15
C PHE A 41 -8.69 -10.52 -5.51
N PRO A 42 -8.34 -10.75 -4.23
CA PRO A 42 -7.78 -9.81 -3.26
C PRO A 42 -6.26 -9.62 -3.43
N PHE A 43 -5.82 -8.36 -3.35
CA PHE A 43 -4.53 -7.79 -3.80
C PHE A 43 -3.23 -8.57 -3.48
N PHE A 44 -2.18 -8.23 -4.26
CA PHE A 44 -0.74 -8.54 -4.06
C PHE A 44 -0.30 -9.97 -4.34
N HIS A 45 -0.72 -10.58 -5.45
CA HIS A 45 -0.17 -11.88 -5.84
C HIS A 45 1.37 -11.83 -5.97
N SER A 46 2.01 -12.91 -5.48
CA SER A 46 3.43 -13.29 -5.35
C SER A 46 4.55 -12.39 -5.90
N SER A 47 5.75 -12.60 -5.34
CA SER A 47 7.07 -12.02 -5.64
C SER A 47 7.50 -11.75 -7.11
N SER A 48 6.69 -12.11 -8.12
CA SER A 48 6.95 -11.96 -9.56
C SER A 48 6.06 -10.93 -10.26
N SER A 49 5.46 -9.99 -9.54
CA SER A 49 4.65 -8.92 -10.14
C SER A 49 5.55 -7.84 -10.77
N ALA A 50 5.08 -7.20 -11.84
CA ALA A 50 5.77 -6.05 -12.46
C ALA A 50 6.12 -4.94 -11.44
N ARG A 51 5.31 -4.83 -10.37
CA ARG A 51 5.57 -3.99 -9.21
C ARG A 51 6.89 -4.35 -8.52
N TRP A 52 7.10 -5.63 -8.17
CA TRP A 52 8.30 -6.03 -7.43
C TRP A 52 9.58 -5.89 -8.24
N ASN A 53 9.55 -6.23 -9.53
CA ASN A 53 10.70 -5.99 -10.41
C ASN A 53 11.07 -4.50 -10.46
N PHE A 54 10.06 -3.62 -10.50
CA PHE A 54 10.28 -2.18 -10.47
C PHE A 54 10.81 -1.69 -9.13
N ILE A 55 10.22 -2.14 -8.01
CA ILE A 55 10.68 -1.80 -6.65
C ILE A 55 12.11 -2.28 -6.42
N ASP A 56 12.45 -3.50 -6.85
CA ASP A 56 13.80 -4.05 -6.72
C ASP A 56 14.81 -3.19 -7.46
N SER A 57 14.50 -2.78 -8.70
CA SER A 57 15.38 -1.88 -9.47
C SER A 57 15.63 -0.53 -8.78
N LEU A 58 14.64 -0.02 -8.04
CA LEU A 58 14.78 1.22 -7.28
C LEU A 58 15.64 1.00 -6.01
N LEU A 59 15.50 -0.16 -5.37
CA LEU A 59 16.23 -0.54 -4.16
C LEU A 59 17.65 -1.07 -4.42
N GLU A 60 18.07 -1.23 -5.68
CA GLU A 60 19.47 -1.48 -6.04
C GLU A 60 20.37 -0.27 -5.69
N ASN A 61 19.84 0.94 -5.89
CA ASN A 61 20.58 2.19 -5.68
C ASN A 61 20.12 2.99 -4.46
N ASN A 62 19.05 2.55 -3.78
CA ASN A 62 18.45 3.27 -2.65
C ASN A 62 18.18 2.32 -1.48
N GLU A 63 18.39 2.79 -0.25
CA GLU A 63 18.05 2.04 0.96
C GLU A 63 16.54 1.90 1.16
N SER A 64 15.76 2.89 0.71
CA SER A 64 14.31 2.87 0.82
C SER A 64 13.63 3.54 -0.37
N VAL A 65 12.41 3.10 -0.67
CA VAL A 65 11.53 3.70 -1.67
C VAL A 65 10.24 4.16 -1.01
N THR A 66 9.75 5.32 -1.41
CA THR A 66 8.47 5.87 -0.96
C THR A 66 7.48 5.88 -2.13
N ILE A 67 6.31 5.32 -1.89
CA ILE A 67 5.31 5.02 -2.92
C ILE A 67 3.97 5.53 -2.44
N SER A 68 3.31 6.34 -3.26
CA SER A 68 1.88 6.58 -3.11
C SER A 68 1.11 5.66 -4.05
N HIS A 69 0.12 4.94 -3.55
CA HIS A 69 -0.71 4.09 -4.40
C HIS A 69 -2.20 4.33 -4.18
N LYS A 70 -2.96 4.31 -5.27
CA LYS A 70 -4.41 4.42 -5.24
C LYS A 70 -5.01 3.22 -5.97
N ILE A 71 -5.92 2.55 -5.27
CA ILE A 71 -6.64 1.40 -5.79
C ILE A 71 -7.93 1.89 -6.44
N ASN A 72 -8.09 1.63 -7.74
CA ASN A 72 -9.35 1.90 -8.44
C ASN A 72 -10.01 0.56 -8.80
N PRO A 73 -11.13 0.19 -8.15
CA PRO A 73 -11.82 -1.04 -8.48
C PRO A 73 -12.33 -0.99 -9.94
N CYS A 74 -12.19 -2.10 -10.67
CA CYS A 74 -12.80 -2.28 -11.99
C CYS A 74 -13.95 -3.30 -11.92
N ASN A 75 -14.76 -3.37 -12.98
CA ASN A 75 -15.93 -4.23 -13.04
C ASN A 75 -15.58 -5.74 -13.10
N ASP A 76 -14.37 -6.10 -13.56
CA ASP A 76 -13.97 -7.47 -13.87
C ASP A 76 -12.91 -8.00 -12.90
N ASP A 77 -13.26 -8.29 -11.63
CA ASP A 77 -12.40 -8.95 -10.59
C ASP A 77 -10.95 -8.42 -10.40
N ASN A 78 -10.63 -7.33 -11.08
CA ASN A 78 -9.34 -6.70 -11.23
C ASN A 78 -9.45 -5.31 -10.63
N ALA A 79 -8.34 -4.84 -10.08
CA ALA A 79 -8.18 -3.45 -9.72
C ALA A 79 -7.12 -2.82 -10.61
N HIS A 80 -7.36 -1.56 -10.97
CA HIS A 80 -6.35 -0.73 -11.59
C HIS A 80 -5.63 0.06 -10.49
N ILE A 81 -4.35 -0.25 -10.30
CA ILE A 81 -3.51 0.38 -9.29
C ILE A 81 -2.73 1.50 -9.97
N ASN A 82 -2.92 2.72 -9.47
CA ASN A 82 -2.09 3.87 -9.83
C ASN A 82 -1.02 4.03 -8.76
N MET A 83 0.24 3.92 -9.16
CA MET A 83 1.41 4.01 -8.30
C MET A 83 2.20 5.28 -8.65
N LEU A 84 2.63 6.03 -7.65
CA LEU A 84 3.49 7.20 -7.76
C LEU A 84 4.74 6.92 -6.92
N VAL A 85 5.89 6.76 -7.57
CA VAL A 85 7.17 6.60 -6.88
C VAL A 85 7.77 7.97 -6.65
N TRP A 86 7.91 8.34 -5.37
CA TRP A 86 8.47 9.62 -4.96
C TRP A 86 9.94 9.68 -5.33
N ASN A 87 10.38 10.81 -5.89
CA ASN A 87 11.77 11.04 -6.30
C ASN A 87 12.34 10.00 -7.27
N GLY A 88 11.49 9.30 -8.05
CA GLY A 88 11.92 8.31 -9.03
C GLY A 88 12.55 8.96 -10.26
N ASP A 89 13.88 8.96 -10.34
CA ASP A 89 14.76 9.57 -11.35
C ASP A 89 14.49 11.05 -11.71
N LEU A 90 15.57 11.81 -11.71
CA LEU A 90 15.64 13.29 -11.77
C LEU A 90 15.06 13.93 -13.05
N ASP A 91 14.69 13.13 -14.06
CA ASP A 91 14.29 13.63 -15.38
C ASP A 91 12.77 13.82 -15.56
N MET A 92 11.96 13.63 -14.50
CA MET A 92 10.49 13.78 -14.59
C MET A 92 9.94 14.96 -13.77
N ASN A 93 9.37 15.93 -14.49
CA ASN A 93 8.87 17.21 -13.99
C ASN A 93 7.41 17.17 -13.46
N THR A 94 6.81 16.00 -13.22
CA THR A 94 5.42 15.96 -12.74
C THR A 94 5.38 16.20 -11.23
N HIS A 95 4.88 17.38 -10.87
CA HIS A 95 4.71 17.81 -9.50
C HIS A 95 3.35 17.36 -8.98
N TYR A 96 3.35 16.75 -7.81
CA TYR A 96 2.16 16.30 -7.09
C TYR A 96 2.08 17.00 -5.74
N THR A 97 0.86 17.15 -5.24
CA THR A 97 0.59 17.63 -3.89
C THR A 97 0.04 16.48 -3.05
N PHE A 98 0.73 16.16 -1.97
CA PHE A 98 0.25 15.26 -0.92
C PHE A 98 -0.55 16.08 0.09
N THR A 99 -1.83 15.77 0.25
CA THR A 99 -2.78 16.59 1.03
C THR A 99 -2.58 16.56 2.55
N GLY A 100 -1.77 15.62 3.07
CA GLY A 100 -1.58 15.46 4.51
C GLY A 100 -2.85 15.05 5.26
N GLY A 101 -2.76 14.89 6.58
CA GLY A 101 -3.89 14.50 7.44
C GLY A 101 -3.56 13.40 8.44
N ILE A 102 -4.60 12.72 8.92
CA ILE A 102 -4.48 11.62 9.89
C ILE A 102 -4.47 10.28 9.16
N PHE A 103 -3.52 9.42 9.53
CA PHE A 103 -3.27 8.13 8.92
C PHE A 103 -3.26 7.01 9.96
N ALA A 104 -3.78 5.86 9.57
CA ALA A 104 -3.48 4.59 10.23
C ALA A 104 -2.11 4.11 9.76
N TYR A 105 -1.18 4.01 10.70
CA TYR A 105 0.17 3.53 10.49
C TYR A 105 0.30 2.08 10.93
N PHE A 106 0.66 1.23 9.97
CA PHE A 106 1.04 -0.16 10.19
C PHE A 106 2.49 -0.33 9.76
N TYR A 107 3.21 -1.20 10.46
CA TYR A 107 4.54 -1.59 10.01
C TYR A 107 4.82 -3.04 10.39
N PHE A 108 5.63 -3.72 9.57
CA PHE A 108 6.13 -5.04 9.87
C PHE A 108 7.46 -5.28 9.14
N LYS A 109 8.27 -6.19 9.68
CA LYS A 109 9.46 -6.71 9.01
C LYS A 109 9.12 -8.05 8.38
N GLY A 110 9.48 -8.25 7.11
CA GLY A 110 9.15 -9.50 6.42
C GLY A 110 9.71 -9.58 5.01
N GLY A 111 9.44 -10.70 4.36
CA GLY A 111 9.72 -10.90 2.94
C GLY A 111 8.56 -10.41 2.05
N LYS A 112 8.73 -10.53 0.74
CA LYS A 112 7.71 -10.16 -0.25
C LYS A 112 6.41 -10.97 -0.12
N GLU A 113 6.50 -12.22 0.34
CA GLU A 113 5.31 -13.04 0.60
C GLU A 113 4.58 -12.61 1.88
N ASP A 114 5.31 -12.18 2.92
CA ASP A 114 4.70 -11.61 4.12
C ASP A 114 3.95 -10.31 3.82
N TYR A 115 4.47 -9.54 2.86
CA TYR A 115 3.85 -8.30 2.41
C TYR A 115 2.43 -8.48 1.89
N ARG A 116 2.21 -9.49 1.03
CA ARG A 116 0.87 -9.79 0.53
C ARG A 116 -0.10 -10.06 1.67
N ARG A 117 0.32 -10.93 2.60
CA ARG A 117 -0.49 -11.41 3.72
C ARG A 117 -0.83 -10.28 4.69
N HIS A 118 0.16 -9.46 5.06
CA HIS A 118 -0.04 -8.31 5.93
C HIS A 118 -0.94 -7.27 5.29
N THR A 119 -0.68 -6.91 4.03
CA THR A 119 -1.49 -5.90 3.35
C THR A 119 -2.93 -6.38 3.20
N TYR A 120 -3.16 -7.63 2.82
CA TYR A 120 -4.51 -8.21 2.79
C TYR A 120 -5.23 -8.11 4.13
N ASN A 121 -4.57 -8.49 5.23
CA ASN A 121 -5.14 -8.40 6.57
C ASN A 121 -5.47 -6.94 6.95
N ILE A 122 -4.60 -5.99 6.62
CA ILE A 122 -4.82 -4.57 6.91
C ILE A 122 -6.16 -4.10 6.32
N TYR A 123 -6.40 -4.32 5.01
CA TYR A 123 -7.62 -3.83 4.35
C TYR A 123 -8.88 -4.64 4.63
N THR A 124 -8.77 -5.94 4.90
CA THR A 124 -9.95 -6.82 5.02
C THR A 124 -10.33 -7.18 6.44
N ILE A 125 -9.41 -7.06 7.40
CA ILE A 125 -9.62 -7.46 8.80
C ILE A 125 -9.33 -6.29 9.74
N SER A 126 -8.09 -5.78 9.74
CA SER A 126 -7.65 -4.81 10.75
C SER A 126 -8.39 -3.48 10.68
N LEU A 127 -8.46 -2.84 9.51
CA LEU A 127 -9.17 -1.56 9.36
C LEU A 127 -10.66 -1.67 9.76
N PRO A 128 -11.44 -2.65 9.25
CA PRO A 128 -12.82 -2.87 9.70
C PRO A 128 -12.94 -3.14 11.20
N PHE A 129 -12.06 -3.96 11.78
CA PHE A 129 -12.10 -4.31 13.20
C PHE A 129 -11.95 -3.08 14.11
N TYR A 130 -11.08 -2.13 13.73
CA TYR A 130 -10.90 -0.88 14.47
C TYR A 130 -11.87 0.24 14.04
N ASN A 131 -12.87 -0.07 13.21
CA ASN A 131 -13.84 0.90 12.67
C ASN A 131 -13.16 2.08 11.94
N LEU A 132 -12.08 1.78 11.22
CA LEU A 132 -11.30 2.73 10.44
C LEU A 132 -11.59 2.56 8.95
N TYR A 133 -11.86 3.67 8.26
CA TYR A 133 -12.20 3.67 6.84
C TYR A 133 -11.19 4.46 6.02
N ASN A 134 -10.64 3.80 4.99
CA ASN A 134 -9.78 4.45 4.00
C ASN A 134 -10.58 5.50 3.20
N LEU A 135 -10.00 6.69 3.01
CA LEU A 135 -10.56 7.77 2.20
C LEU A 135 -10.66 7.49 0.69
N ASN A 136 -10.20 6.33 0.21
CA ASN A 136 -10.07 5.96 -1.20
C ASN A 136 -9.25 7.01 -2.00
N ILE A 137 -8.25 7.60 -1.34
CA ILE A 137 -7.25 8.47 -1.95
C ILE A 137 -5.94 7.70 -2.14
N TYR A 138 -4.81 8.41 -2.26
CA TYR A 138 -3.50 7.76 -2.28
C TYR A 138 -3.09 7.35 -0.86
N ASP A 139 -2.91 6.05 -0.68
CA ASP A 139 -2.20 5.50 0.46
C ASP A 139 -0.71 5.79 0.28
N LEU A 140 0.03 5.88 1.39
CA LEU A 140 1.48 6.07 1.37
C LEU A 140 2.15 4.84 1.94
N GLU A 141 3.22 4.42 1.29
CA GLU A 141 4.00 3.24 1.65
C GLU A 141 5.48 3.57 1.59
N ARG A 142 6.23 3.10 2.58
CA ARG A 142 7.68 3.12 2.54
C ARG A 142 8.21 1.70 2.70
N ILE A 143 9.08 1.32 1.79
CA ILE A 143 9.74 0.02 1.78
C ILE A 143 11.23 0.27 1.97
N THR A 144 11.79 -0.24 3.06
CA THR A 144 13.21 -0.08 3.39
C THR A 144 13.88 -1.45 3.34
N LYS A 145 14.95 -1.57 2.56
CA LYS A 145 15.76 -2.80 2.48
C LYS A 145 16.59 -2.95 3.76
N LEU A 146 16.63 -4.17 4.30
CA LEU A 146 17.42 -4.51 5.47
C LEU A 146 18.60 -5.41 5.07
N ASN A 147 19.62 -5.50 5.94
CA ASN A 147 20.88 -6.19 5.66
C ASN A 147 20.77 -7.71 5.48
N ASP A 148 19.61 -8.30 5.78
CA ASP A 148 19.35 -9.74 5.87
C ASP A 148 18.42 -10.25 4.75
N GLY A 149 18.20 -9.47 3.69
CA GLY A 149 17.30 -9.82 2.60
C GLY A 149 15.81 -9.65 2.95
N TYR A 150 15.52 -9.14 4.15
CA TYR A 150 14.18 -8.71 4.55
C TYR A 150 13.98 -7.23 4.25
N TYR A 151 12.73 -6.81 4.38
CA TYR A 151 12.31 -5.43 4.23
C TYR A 151 11.55 -4.99 5.48
N LEU A 152 11.68 -3.71 5.81
CA LEU A 152 10.73 -3.02 6.67
C LEU A 152 9.67 -2.38 5.79
N PHE A 153 8.43 -2.79 6.01
CA PHE A 153 7.25 -2.25 5.35
C PHE A 153 6.53 -1.30 6.28
N GLU A 154 6.23 -0.13 5.78
CA GLU A 154 5.51 0.92 6.48
C GLU A 154 4.32 1.35 5.63
N HIS A 155 3.11 1.15 6.13
CA HIS A 155 1.86 1.52 5.47
C HIS A 155 1.18 2.65 6.22
N TYR A 156 0.84 3.70 5.50
CA TYR A 156 0.17 4.89 5.98
C TYR A 156 -1.14 5.03 5.22
N ILE A 157 -2.24 4.66 5.86
CA ILE A 157 -3.57 4.63 5.25
C ILE A 157 -4.35 5.88 5.68
N PRO A 158 -4.74 6.76 4.74
CA PRO A 158 -5.45 8.00 5.02
C PRO A 158 -6.84 7.68 5.58
N LEU A 159 -7.13 8.22 6.75
CA LEU A 159 -8.37 7.97 7.44
C LEU A 159 -9.37 9.08 7.20
N ASN A 160 -10.63 8.68 6.96
CA ASN A 160 -11.72 9.64 6.99
C ASN A 160 -11.96 10.00 8.45
N HIS A 161 -11.60 11.21 8.87
CA HIS A 161 -12.08 11.72 10.15
C HIS A 161 -13.56 12.04 9.98
N GLN A 162 -14.41 11.02 10.12
CA GLN A 162 -15.80 11.27 10.47
C GLN A 162 -15.78 11.87 11.88
N LYS A 163 -16.08 13.17 11.96
CA LYS A 163 -16.49 13.81 13.19
C LYS A 163 -17.89 13.33 13.57
#